data_AF-A0A1I6PLL2-F1
#
_entry.id   AF-A0A1I6PLL2-F1
#
_cell.length_a   1.000
_cell.length_b   1.000
_cell.length_c   1.000
_cell.angle_alpha   90.00
_cell.angle_beta   90.00
_cell.angle_gamma   90.00
#
_symmetry.space_group_name_H-M   'P 1'
#
loop_
_entity.id
_entity.type
_entity.pdbx_description
1 polymer ?
#
loop_
_entity_poly.entity_id
_entity_poly.type
_entity_poly.pdbx_seq_one_letter_code
_entity_poly.pdbx_strand_id
1 'polypeptide(L)'
;MGRAAVFPEHAMALHPFPTLAALFMAALIPTALAAQGPLIDESFLTDRSYVVLVPPAEAASAWVCIGMDAQGNGALRQPDAAALQEALTQDWTATARCDAGMAQIRITGPGGTAAQDFAVGRHYVDGVARLLSFDVSAAIGQCQNWFESLPEACRNAPEAEGCSAALDQSFSFGPGAPLPGSAPLGISASCVNGDIAPRRITPQLELRCLHETICLAAF
;
A
#
# COMPACT_ATOMS: atom_id res chain seq x y z
N MET A 1 -63.99 23.75 -21.49
CA MET A 1 -63.70 24.07 -22.91
C MET A 1 -63.30 25.54 -22.97
N GLY A 2 -62.00 25.81 -22.85
CA GLY A 2 -61.42 27.15 -22.77
C GLY A 2 -60.45 27.40 -23.91
N ARG A 3 -60.52 28.60 -24.49
CA ARG A 3 -59.64 29.14 -25.53
C ARG A 3 -58.22 29.39 -25.00
N ALA A 4 -57.21 29.10 -25.83
CA ALA A 4 -55.93 29.82 -25.90
C ALA A 4 -55.36 29.56 -27.31
N ALA A 5 -55.38 30.51 -28.25
CA ALA A 5 -54.54 31.71 -28.37
C ALA A 5 -53.09 31.39 -28.79
N VAL A 6 -52.85 31.75 -30.06
CA VAL A 6 -51.64 31.78 -30.89
C VAL A 6 -50.60 32.77 -30.34
N PHE A 7 -49.29 32.53 -30.51
CA PHE A 7 -48.30 33.52 -31.01
C PHE A 7 -47.05 32.81 -31.60
N PRO A 8 -46.35 33.43 -32.58
CA PRO A 8 -45.51 32.77 -33.58
C PRO A 8 -43.98 32.92 -33.40
N GLU A 9 -43.29 32.16 -34.27
CA GLU A 9 -41.92 32.29 -34.82
C GLU A 9 -41.16 33.59 -34.55
N HIS A 10 -39.87 33.50 -34.21
CA HIS A 10 -38.69 34.28 -34.66
C HIS A 10 -37.45 33.55 -34.06
N ALA A 11 -36.25 33.46 -34.61
CA ALA A 11 -35.66 33.62 -35.93
C ALA A 11 -34.29 32.90 -35.85
N MET A 12 -33.87 32.27 -36.94
CA MET A 12 -32.55 31.67 -37.10
C MET A 12 -31.43 32.72 -37.04
N ALA A 13 -30.32 32.40 -36.41
CA ALA A 13 -29.03 33.03 -36.68
C ALA A 13 -27.95 31.95 -36.81
N LEU A 14 -27.68 31.57 -38.06
CA LEU A 14 -26.48 30.86 -38.49
C LEU A 14 -25.31 31.86 -38.51
N HIS A 15 -24.21 31.52 -37.86
CA HIS A 15 -22.91 32.12 -38.15
C HIS A 15 -21.89 31.04 -38.56
N PRO A 16 -21.22 31.19 -39.72
CA PRO A 16 -20.15 30.31 -40.16
C PRO A 16 -18.76 30.79 -39.70
N PHE A 17 -17.86 29.80 -39.56
CA PHE A 17 -16.38 29.73 -39.63
C PHE A 17 -15.62 30.95 -40.21
N PRO A 18 -14.27 31.14 -40.01
CA PRO A 18 -13.21 30.14 -39.70
C PRO A 18 -12.16 30.67 -38.67
N THR A 19 -11.16 29.91 -38.17
CA THR A 19 -9.79 29.86 -38.74
C THR A 19 -8.88 28.92 -37.93
N LEU A 20 -8.00 28.26 -38.67
CA LEU A 20 -6.88 27.44 -38.19
C LEU A 20 -5.82 28.25 -37.41
N ALA A 21 -5.33 27.67 -36.31
CA ALA A 21 -3.96 27.77 -35.82
C ALA A 21 -3.67 26.45 -35.07
N ALA A 22 -3.08 25.43 -35.70
CA ALA A 22 -1.65 25.27 -35.97
C ALA A 22 -0.76 25.37 -34.71
N LEU A 23 -0.23 24.19 -34.33
CA LEU A 23 1.00 23.94 -33.58
C LEU A 23 1.15 24.55 -32.18
N PHE A 24 1.15 23.69 -31.16
CA PHE A 24 2.40 23.32 -30.48
C PHE A 24 2.19 22.01 -29.71
N MET A 25 2.78 20.92 -30.22
CA MET A 25 3.04 19.73 -29.41
C MET A 25 4.12 20.08 -28.39
N ALA A 26 3.73 20.30 -27.14
CA ALA A 26 4.61 20.12 -26.01
C ALA A 26 4.26 18.76 -25.39
N ALA A 27 4.87 17.71 -25.94
CA ALA A 27 5.00 16.46 -25.23
C ALA A 27 5.82 16.75 -23.96
N LEU A 28 5.13 16.92 -22.83
CA LEU A 28 5.74 16.82 -21.51
C LEU A 28 6.24 15.39 -21.39
N ILE A 29 7.51 15.20 -21.74
CA ILE A 29 8.27 13.99 -21.43
C ILE A 29 8.19 13.87 -19.90
N PRO A 30 7.54 12.83 -19.34
CA PRO A 30 7.70 12.57 -17.92
C PRO A 30 9.19 12.33 -17.73
N THR A 31 9.84 13.20 -16.96
CA THR A 31 11.17 12.93 -16.43
C THR A 31 11.08 11.58 -15.75
N ALA A 32 11.67 10.57 -16.38
CA ALA A 32 11.81 9.25 -15.80
C ALA A 32 12.41 9.45 -14.41
N LEU A 33 11.59 9.21 -13.39
CA LEU A 33 12.03 9.08 -12.02
C LEU A 33 13.17 8.07 -12.08
N ALA A 34 14.39 8.51 -11.74
CA ALA A 34 15.51 7.60 -11.64
C ALA A 34 15.06 6.50 -10.68
N ALA A 35 14.87 5.29 -11.21
CA ALA A 35 14.65 4.11 -10.41
C ALA A 35 15.78 4.10 -9.40
N GLN A 36 15.43 4.33 -8.14
CA GLN A 36 16.37 4.16 -7.04
C GLN A 36 16.68 2.68 -7.05
N GLY A 37 17.76 2.30 -7.75
CA GLY A 37 18.28 0.96 -7.68
C GLY A 37 18.44 0.63 -6.20
N PRO A 38 18.12 -0.61 -5.78
CA PRO A 38 18.29 -0.99 -4.39
C PRO A 38 19.72 -0.63 -3.99
N LEU A 39 19.87 0.13 -2.91
CA LEU A 39 21.14 0.46 -2.28
C LEU A 39 21.73 -0.85 -1.71
N ILE A 40 22.15 -1.74 -2.59
CA ILE A 40 22.95 -2.90 -2.26
C ILE A 40 24.39 -2.40 -2.31
N ASP A 41 24.97 -2.23 -1.14
CA ASP A 41 26.39 -2.00 -0.99
C ASP A 41 27.15 -3.20 -1.59
N GLU A 42 27.61 -3.06 -2.83
CA GLU A 42 28.26 -4.14 -3.59
C GLU A 42 29.59 -4.59 -2.97
N SER A 43 30.13 -3.85 -2.00
CA SER A 43 31.31 -4.27 -1.23
C SER A 43 31.08 -5.54 -0.38
N PHE A 44 29.82 -5.98 -0.22
CA PHE A 44 29.47 -7.25 0.44
C PHE A 44 29.56 -8.49 -0.46
N LEU A 45 29.62 -8.33 -1.79
CA LEU A 45 29.43 -9.43 -2.74
C LEU A 45 30.69 -10.26 -3.03
N THR A 46 31.86 -9.85 -2.56
CA THR A 46 33.12 -10.41 -3.04
C THR A 46 33.69 -11.60 -2.26
N ASP A 47 33.24 -11.94 -1.03
CA ASP A 47 33.82 -13.12 -0.33
C ASP A 47 33.13 -13.64 0.96
N ARG A 48 31.83 -13.39 1.18
CA ARG A 48 31.16 -13.80 2.43
C ARG A 48 29.78 -14.40 2.22
N SER A 49 29.42 -15.37 3.06
CA SER A 49 28.03 -15.82 3.21
C SER A 49 27.12 -14.63 3.53
N TYR A 50 26.05 -14.45 2.75
CA TYR A 50 25.11 -13.35 2.91
C TYR A 50 23.66 -13.79 2.69
N VAL A 51 22.75 -12.97 3.21
CA VAL A 51 21.33 -13.06 2.92
C VAL A 51 20.77 -11.67 2.68
N VAL A 52 20.00 -11.54 1.61
CA VAL A 52 19.37 -10.29 1.16
C VAL A 52 17.90 -10.59 0.91
N LEU A 53 17.04 -9.72 1.39
CA LEU A 53 15.62 -9.71 1.07
C LEU A 53 15.40 -8.44 0.24
N VAL A 54 14.95 -8.64 -0.99
CA VAL A 54 14.66 -7.56 -1.93
C VAL A 54 13.22 -7.11 -1.67
N PRO A 55 12.98 -5.83 -1.35
CA PRO A 55 11.64 -5.32 -1.16
C PRO A 55 10.84 -5.37 -2.47
N PRO A 56 9.51 -5.51 -2.39
CA PRO A 56 8.64 -5.31 -3.54
C PRO A 56 8.89 -3.93 -4.16
N ALA A 57 8.74 -3.83 -5.49
CA ALA A 57 8.96 -2.57 -6.21
C ALA A 57 7.95 -1.48 -5.81
N GLU A 58 6.77 -1.90 -5.36
CA GLU A 58 5.67 -1.01 -4.96
C GLU A 58 5.34 -1.23 -3.48
N ALA A 59 5.02 -0.14 -2.79
CA ALA A 59 4.47 -0.22 -1.45
C ALA A 59 3.15 -1.02 -1.47
N ALA A 60 2.86 -1.74 -0.39
CA ALA A 60 1.52 -2.28 -0.21
C ALA A 60 0.53 -1.12 -0.21
N SER A 61 -0.65 -1.30 -0.78
CA SER A 61 -1.72 -0.32 -0.71
C SER A 61 -2.95 -0.97 -0.10
N ALA A 62 -3.46 -0.36 0.97
CA ALA A 62 -4.67 -0.79 1.63
C ALA A 62 -5.57 0.40 1.92
N TRP A 63 -6.87 0.15 1.92
CA TRP A 63 -7.86 1.10 2.39
C TRP A 63 -8.69 0.44 3.48
N VAL A 64 -9.14 1.26 4.43
CA VAL A 64 -9.93 0.82 5.58
C VAL A 64 -11.03 1.83 5.83
N CYS A 65 -12.26 1.34 5.86
CA CYS A 65 -13.44 2.08 6.23
C CYS A 65 -13.71 1.92 7.71
N ILE A 66 -13.71 3.03 8.42
CA ILE A 66 -14.08 3.09 9.83
C ILE A 66 -15.43 3.80 9.95
N GLY A 67 -16.32 3.21 10.74
CA GLY A 67 -17.61 3.77 11.10
C GLY A 67 -17.85 3.63 12.59
N MET A 68 -18.94 4.20 13.08
CA MET A 68 -19.24 4.18 14.52
C MET A 68 -19.96 2.89 14.92
N ASP A 69 -19.49 2.18 15.93
CA ASP A 69 -20.21 1.04 16.52
C ASP A 69 -21.41 1.49 17.39
N ALA A 70 -22.12 0.52 17.98
CA ALA A 70 -23.28 0.81 18.84
C ALA A 70 -22.92 1.55 20.15
N GLN A 71 -21.63 1.59 20.50
CA GLN A 71 -21.08 2.21 21.69
C GLN A 71 -20.42 3.57 21.40
N GLY A 72 -20.38 4.00 20.13
CA GLY A 72 -19.77 5.27 19.73
C GLY A 72 -18.30 5.18 19.35
N ASN A 73 -17.70 3.99 19.32
CA ASN A 73 -16.27 3.82 19.01
C ASN A 73 -16.05 3.57 17.51
N GLY A 74 -14.83 3.84 17.05
CA GLY A 74 -14.43 3.50 15.68
C GLY A 74 -14.35 1.99 15.49
N ALA A 75 -15.08 1.46 14.52
CA ALA A 75 -15.07 0.04 14.16
C ALA A 75 -14.85 -0.15 12.66
N LEU A 76 -14.15 -1.23 12.32
CA LEU A 76 -13.96 -1.66 10.94
C LEU A 76 -15.33 -1.94 10.30
N ARG A 77 -15.56 -1.33 9.13
CA ARG A 77 -16.72 -1.59 8.27
C ARG A 77 -16.32 -2.39 7.05
N GLN A 78 -15.24 -1.96 6.38
CA GLN A 78 -14.73 -2.57 5.16
C GLN A 78 -13.22 -2.29 5.03
N PRO A 79 -12.50 -3.08 4.22
CA PRO A 79 -12.92 -4.38 3.74
C PRO A 79 -13.05 -5.37 4.91
N ASP A 80 -13.53 -6.60 4.67
CA ASP A 80 -13.46 -7.63 5.71
C ASP A 80 -12.00 -7.96 6.05
N ALA A 81 -11.78 -8.67 7.17
CA ALA A 81 -10.44 -8.97 7.65
C ALA A 81 -9.61 -9.79 6.65
N ALA A 82 -10.24 -10.66 5.84
CA ALA A 82 -9.52 -11.50 4.88
C ALA A 82 -9.06 -10.68 3.67
N ALA A 83 -9.92 -9.79 3.16
CA ALA A 83 -9.56 -8.87 2.08
C ALA A 83 -8.50 -7.85 2.53
N LEU A 84 -8.57 -7.36 3.77
CA LEU A 84 -7.51 -6.52 4.33
C LEU A 84 -6.19 -7.29 4.45
N GLN A 85 -6.23 -8.53 4.94
CA GLN A 85 -5.05 -9.38 5.04
C GLN A 85 -4.39 -9.60 3.66
N GLU A 86 -5.18 -9.82 2.62
CA GLU A 86 -4.67 -9.98 1.27
C GLU A 86 -4.01 -8.70 0.76
N ALA A 87 -4.60 -7.52 0.99
CA ALA A 87 -4.02 -6.23 0.62
C ALA A 87 -2.69 -5.92 1.36
N LEU A 88 -2.52 -6.47 2.56
CA LEU A 88 -1.30 -6.34 3.37
C LEU A 88 -0.27 -7.45 3.10
N THR A 89 -0.58 -8.38 2.19
CA THR A 89 0.30 -9.46 1.77
C THR A 89 1.12 -9.03 0.56
N GLN A 90 2.43 -9.27 0.59
CA GLN A 90 3.34 -8.90 -0.49
C GLN A 90 4.20 -10.10 -0.90
N ASP A 91 4.65 -10.07 -2.16
CA ASP A 91 5.59 -11.04 -2.70
C ASP A 91 7.03 -10.54 -2.51
N TRP A 92 7.83 -11.32 -1.79
CA TRP A 92 9.21 -11.01 -1.46
C TRP A 92 10.17 -11.94 -2.17
N THR A 93 11.30 -11.40 -2.61
CA THR A 93 12.40 -12.21 -3.14
C THR A 93 13.55 -12.22 -2.14
N ALA A 94 13.98 -13.41 -1.75
CA ALA A 94 15.09 -13.64 -0.85
C ALA A 94 16.23 -14.33 -1.61
N THR A 95 17.41 -13.72 -1.55
CA THR A 95 18.63 -14.26 -2.13
C THR A 95 19.60 -14.57 -1.00
N ALA A 96 20.17 -15.78 -1.01
CA ALA A 96 21.22 -16.13 -0.07
C ALA A 96 22.38 -16.83 -0.75
N ARG A 97 23.57 -16.63 -0.19
CA ARG A 97 24.81 -17.27 -0.61
C ARG A 97 25.55 -17.81 0.61
N CYS A 98 26.11 -19.00 0.48
CA CYS A 98 26.97 -19.63 1.48
C CYS A 98 28.16 -20.32 0.80
N ASP A 99 29.37 -20.10 1.31
CA ASP A 99 30.58 -20.71 0.73
C ASP A 99 30.63 -22.23 0.94
N ALA A 100 30.06 -22.74 2.03
CA ALA A 100 29.96 -24.17 2.32
C ALA A 100 28.66 -24.82 1.80
N GLY A 101 27.81 -24.06 1.12
CA GLY A 101 26.49 -24.48 0.69
C GLY A 101 25.36 -24.03 1.61
N MET A 102 24.21 -23.82 1.02
CA MET A 102 22.94 -23.41 1.63
C MET A 102 22.18 -24.63 2.14
N ALA A 103 21.57 -24.49 3.31
CA ALA A 103 20.64 -25.46 3.88
C ALA A 103 19.21 -24.93 3.89
N GLN A 104 19.00 -23.69 4.35
CA GLN A 104 17.65 -23.11 4.50
C GLN A 104 17.67 -21.58 4.30
N ILE A 105 16.58 -21.03 3.75
CA ILE A 105 16.20 -19.62 3.89
C ILE A 105 14.92 -19.54 4.71
N ARG A 106 14.83 -18.52 5.56
CA ARG A 106 13.63 -18.22 6.35
C ARG A 106 13.29 -16.74 6.27
N ILE A 107 12.01 -16.45 6.05
CA ILE A 107 11.44 -15.11 6.13
C ILE A 107 10.35 -15.16 7.21
N THR A 108 10.46 -14.30 8.21
CA THR A 108 9.51 -14.17 9.31
C THR A 108 8.83 -12.81 9.24
N GLY A 109 7.53 -12.76 9.49
CA GLY A 109 6.75 -11.54 9.51
C GLY A 109 5.50 -11.66 10.37
N PRO A 110 4.64 -10.63 10.37
CA PRO A 110 3.34 -10.64 11.05
C PRO A 110 2.50 -11.89 10.80
N GLY A 111 2.47 -12.40 9.56
CA GLY A 111 1.72 -13.61 9.20
C GLY A 111 2.37 -14.94 9.55
N GLY A 112 3.50 -14.93 10.27
CA GLY A 112 4.24 -16.14 10.62
C GLY A 112 5.56 -16.25 9.86
N THR A 113 5.95 -17.48 9.51
CA THR A 113 7.27 -17.77 8.94
C THR A 113 7.15 -18.63 7.70
N ALA A 114 7.76 -18.17 6.60
CA ALA A 114 8.00 -18.95 5.40
C ALA A 114 9.44 -19.49 5.43
N ALA A 115 9.60 -20.80 5.25
CA ALA A 115 10.91 -21.45 5.20
C ALA A 115 11.03 -22.28 3.91
N GLN A 116 12.23 -22.28 3.33
CA GLN A 116 12.57 -23.06 2.15
C GLN A 116 13.85 -23.84 2.43
N ASP A 117 13.76 -25.16 2.33
CA ASP A 117 14.90 -26.06 2.49
C ASP A 117 15.51 -26.39 1.13
N PHE A 118 16.83 -26.51 1.10
CA PHE A 118 17.58 -26.79 -0.12
C PHE A 118 18.39 -28.06 0.04
N ALA A 119 18.51 -28.83 -1.05
CA ALA A 119 19.46 -29.93 -1.10
C ALA A 119 20.88 -29.37 -0.92
N VAL A 120 21.66 -30.04 -0.05
CA VAL A 120 23.04 -29.68 0.27
C VAL A 120 23.87 -29.58 -1.00
N GLY A 121 24.68 -28.53 -1.12
CA GLY A 121 25.60 -28.30 -2.25
C GLY A 121 25.24 -27.12 -3.15
N ARG A 122 24.09 -26.46 -2.96
CA ARG A 122 23.82 -25.17 -3.62
C ARG A 122 24.51 -24.05 -2.87
N HIS A 123 25.42 -23.33 -3.50
CA HIS A 123 26.11 -22.19 -2.87
C HIS A 123 25.31 -20.89 -2.97
N TYR A 124 24.36 -20.84 -3.88
CA TYR A 124 23.51 -19.69 -4.17
C TYR A 124 22.08 -20.17 -4.37
N VAL A 125 21.12 -19.47 -3.78
CA VAL A 125 19.69 -19.75 -3.92
C VAL A 125 18.90 -18.44 -3.97
N ASP A 126 17.87 -18.45 -4.80
CA ASP A 126 16.80 -17.45 -4.80
C ASP A 126 15.50 -18.13 -4.40
N GLY A 127 14.76 -17.51 -3.49
CA GLY A 127 13.46 -17.94 -3.04
C GLY A 127 12.46 -16.81 -3.15
N VAL A 128 11.22 -17.14 -3.50
CA VAL A 128 10.10 -16.19 -3.46
C VAL A 128 9.16 -16.61 -2.33
N ALA A 129 8.65 -15.65 -1.56
CA ALA A 129 7.64 -15.89 -0.55
C ALA A 129 6.55 -14.83 -0.61
N ARG A 130 5.30 -15.27 -0.65
CA ARG A 130 4.14 -14.42 -0.43
C ARG A 130 3.81 -14.44 1.05
N LEU A 131 3.94 -13.31 1.75
CA LEU A 131 3.68 -13.23 3.19
C LEU A 131 2.99 -11.93 3.60
N LEU A 132 2.17 -12.05 4.65
CA LEU A 132 1.57 -10.90 5.32
C LEU A 132 2.69 -10.03 5.92
N SER A 133 2.82 -8.84 5.37
CA SER A 133 3.93 -7.92 5.66
C SER A 133 3.60 -6.94 6.79
N PHE A 134 2.31 -6.78 7.12
CA PHE A 134 1.81 -5.90 8.16
C PHE A 134 0.77 -6.61 9.03
N ASP A 135 0.75 -6.29 10.33
CA ASP A 135 -0.28 -6.78 11.23
C ASP A 135 -1.63 -6.15 10.88
N VAL A 136 -2.64 -6.99 10.61
CA VAL A 136 -4.01 -6.53 10.27
C VAL A 136 -4.59 -5.65 11.38
N SER A 137 -4.39 -6.02 12.64
CA SER A 137 -4.83 -5.25 13.80
C SER A 137 -4.12 -3.90 13.93
N ALA A 138 -2.85 -3.81 13.53
CA ALA A 138 -2.12 -2.55 13.54
C ALA A 138 -2.66 -1.56 12.50
N ALA A 139 -2.98 -2.05 11.29
CA ALA A 139 -3.59 -1.24 10.25
C ALA A 139 -4.99 -0.74 10.66
N ILE A 140 -5.82 -1.62 11.25
CA ILE A 140 -7.13 -1.25 11.77
C ILE A 140 -6.98 -0.23 12.91
N GLY A 141 -6.09 -0.50 13.88
CA GLY A 141 -5.86 0.38 15.03
C GLY A 141 -5.39 1.77 14.61
N GLN A 142 -4.54 1.87 13.58
CA GLN A 142 -4.15 3.16 13.01
C GLN A 142 -5.36 3.96 12.50
N CYS A 143 -6.27 3.31 11.76
CA CYS A 143 -7.46 3.99 11.26
C CYS A 143 -8.49 4.28 12.36
N GLN A 144 -8.61 3.44 13.39
CA GLN A 144 -9.44 3.72 14.57
C GLN A 144 -8.92 4.95 15.33
N ASN A 145 -7.61 5.05 15.57
CA ASN A 145 -7.00 6.21 16.22
C ASN A 145 -7.24 7.51 15.42
N TRP A 146 -7.14 7.44 14.09
CA TRP A 146 -7.50 8.57 13.23
C TRP A 146 -8.97 8.94 13.38
N PHE A 147 -9.89 7.97 13.31
CA PHE A 147 -11.32 8.21 13.47
C PHE A 147 -11.63 8.86 14.83
N GLU A 148 -11.01 8.38 15.90
CA GLU A 148 -11.13 8.95 17.26
C GLU A 148 -10.53 10.36 17.39
N SER A 149 -9.60 10.72 16.51
CA SER A 149 -9.05 12.08 16.44
C SER A 149 -9.98 13.09 15.74
N LEU A 150 -10.99 12.62 15.00
CA LEU A 150 -11.94 13.49 14.32
C LEU A 150 -12.79 14.27 15.34
N PRO A 151 -13.20 15.51 15.02
CA PRO A 151 -14.21 16.21 15.81
C PRO A 151 -15.48 15.38 15.94
N GLU A 152 -16.08 15.36 17.14
CA GLU A 152 -17.28 14.58 17.42
C GLU A 152 -18.43 14.89 16.44
N ALA A 153 -18.59 16.16 16.06
CA ALA A 153 -19.56 16.58 15.06
C ALA A 153 -19.35 15.88 13.71
N CYS A 154 -18.10 15.70 13.27
CA CYS A 154 -17.80 15.04 12.00
C CYS A 154 -17.93 13.52 12.06
N ARG A 155 -17.72 12.91 13.23
CA ARG A 155 -18.00 11.48 13.41
C ARG A 155 -19.51 11.18 13.38
N ASN A 156 -20.31 12.02 14.04
CA ASN A 156 -21.75 11.79 14.22
C ASN A 156 -22.59 12.32 13.05
N ALA A 157 -22.14 13.40 12.41
CA ALA A 157 -22.81 14.08 11.31
C ALA A 157 -21.79 14.41 10.21
N PRO A 158 -21.30 13.40 9.46
CA PRO A 158 -20.25 13.59 8.46
C PRO A 158 -20.65 14.53 7.30
N GLU A 159 -21.94 14.74 7.07
CA GLU A 159 -22.45 15.68 6.07
C GLU A 159 -22.52 17.14 6.57
N ALA A 160 -22.15 17.39 7.83
CA ALA A 160 -22.08 18.74 8.36
C ALA A 160 -21.01 19.58 7.64
N GLU A 161 -21.26 20.88 7.57
CA GLU A 161 -20.34 21.83 6.95
C GLU A 161 -18.95 21.78 7.62
N GLY A 162 -17.90 21.67 6.80
CA GLY A 162 -16.51 21.61 7.27
C GLY A 162 -15.95 20.22 7.55
N CYS A 163 -16.76 19.15 7.45
CA CYS A 163 -16.28 17.79 7.73
C CYS A 163 -15.67 17.06 6.52
N SER A 164 -16.04 17.41 5.29
CA SER A 164 -15.69 16.63 4.09
C SER A 164 -14.19 16.37 3.90
N ALA A 165 -13.33 17.34 4.21
CA ALA A 165 -11.87 17.19 4.09
C ALA A 165 -11.25 16.31 5.18
N ALA A 166 -11.95 16.08 6.29
CA ALA A 166 -11.45 15.30 7.43
C ALA A 166 -11.86 13.82 7.37
N LEU A 167 -12.75 13.42 6.44
CA LEU A 167 -13.32 12.07 6.35
C LEU A 167 -12.45 11.09 5.53
N ASP A 168 -11.33 11.54 4.98
CA ASP A 168 -10.31 10.72 4.31
C ASP A 168 -8.94 11.15 4.82
N GLN A 169 -8.14 10.19 5.27
CA GLN A 169 -6.76 10.41 5.64
C GLN A 169 -5.86 9.32 5.07
N SER A 170 -4.81 9.75 4.39
CA SER A 170 -3.75 8.86 3.90
C SER A 170 -2.55 8.87 4.83
N PHE A 171 -1.91 7.72 4.99
CA PHE A 171 -0.70 7.50 5.77
C PHE A 171 0.31 6.71 4.94
N SER A 172 1.57 7.11 5.01
CA SER A 172 2.69 6.41 4.37
C SER A 172 3.61 5.87 5.46
N PHE A 173 3.81 4.54 5.47
CA PHE A 173 4.67 3.83 6.40
C PHE A 173 5.87 3.22 5.68
N GLY A 174 7.00 3.14 6.38
CA GLY A 174 8.24 2.59 5.85
C GLY A 174 9.40 2.64 6.85
N PRO A 175 10.65 2.48 6.39
CA PRO A 175 11.82 2.41 7.28
C PRO A 175 12.01 3.59 8.24
N GLY A 176 11.60 4.80 7.85
CA GLY A 176 11.67 6.00 8.69
C GLY A 176 10.46 6.20 9.62
N ALA A 177 9.34 5.53 9.34
CA ALA A 177 8.09 5.65 10.08
C ALA A 177 7.34 4.30 9.98
N PRO A 178 7.69 3.31 10.81
CA PRO A 178 7.03 2.00 10.77
C PRO A 178 5.56 2.12 11.19
N LEU A 179 4.70 1.22 10.68
CA LEU A 179 3.33 1.11 11.14
C LEU A 179 3.31 0.76 12.65
N PRO A 180 2.74 1.62 13.52
CA PRO A 180 2.74 1.37 14.95
C PRO A 180 2.02 0.06 15.30
N GLY A 181 2.64 -0.76 16.14
CA GLY A 181 2.08 -2.05 16.54
C GLY A 181 2.30 -3.19 15.54
N SER A 182 2.88 -2.93 14.36
CA SER A 182 3.24 -3.97 13.40
C SER A 182 4.66 -4.48 13.64
N ALA A 183 4.85 -5.80 13.63
CA ALA A 183 6.17 -6.41 13.69
C ALA A 183 6.96 -6.16 12.38
N PRO A 184 8.29 -5.97 12.45
CA PRO A 184 9.12 -5.89 11.25
C PRO A 184 9.24 -7.27 10.59
N LEU A 185 9.61 -7.28 9.31
CA LEU A 185 10.02 -8.50 8.62
C LEU A 185 11.45 -8.89 9.04
N GLY A 186 11.70 -10.18 9.11
CA GLY A 186 12.99 -10.77 9.36
C GLY A 186 13.38 -11.71 8.23
N ILE A 187 14.63 -11.69 7.81
CA ILE A 187 15.21 -12.71 6.93
C ILE A 187 16.42 -13.33 7.60
N SER A 188 16.53 -14.66 7.55
CA SER A 188 17.70 -15.41 7.97
C SER A 188 17.98 -16.55 6.99
N ALA A 189 19.19 -17.07 7.04
CA ALA A 189 19.60 -18.22 6.25
C ALA A 189 20.52 -19.11 7.07
N SER A 190 20.49 -20.40 6.79
CA SER A 190 21.39 -21.39 7.37
C SER A 190 22.30 -21.96 6.29
N CYS A 191 23.60 -21.87 6.51
CA CYS A 191 24.62 -22.56 5.73
C CYS A 191 24.91 -23.94 6.35
N VAL A 192 25.54 -24.83 5.58
CA VAL A 192 26.02 -26.13 6.08
C VAL A 192 26.98 -25.98 7.27
N ASN A 193 27.74 -24.88 7.33
CA ASN A 193 28.76 -24.61 8.35
C ASN A 193 28.35 -23.55 9.39
N GLY A 194 27.09 -23.11 9.40
CA GLY A 194 26.61 -22.14 10.38
C GLY A 194 25.51 -21.22 9.85
N ASP A 195 24.88 -20.47 10.76
CA ASP A 195 23.80 -19.56 10.40
C ASP A 195 24.31 -18.18 9.97
N ILE A 196 23.61 -17.58 9.00
CA ILE A 196 23.74 -16.18 8.65
C ILE A 196 22.86 -15.37 9.60
N ALA A 197 23.44 -14.34 10.23
CA ALA A 197 22.73 -13.50 11.18
C ALA A 197 21.43 -12.92 10.56
N PRO A 198 20.32 -12.93 11.32
CA PRO A 198 19.04 -12.43 10.83
C PRO A 198 19.12 -10.92 10.57
N ARG A 199 18.47 -10.48 9.50
CA ARG A 199 18.29 -9.07 9.16
C ARG A 199 16.83 -8.68 9.31
N ARG A 200 16.59 -7.45 9.77
CA ARG A 200 15.24 -6.89 9.89
C ARG A 200 15.00 -5.85 8.83
N ILE A 201 13.79 -5.86 8.27
CA ILE A 201 13.34 -4.95 7.22
C ILE A 201 11.97 -4.42 7.61
N THR A 202 11.78 -3.12 7.41
CA THR A 202 10.48 -2.47 7.56
C THR A 202 9.86 -2.34 6.18
N PRO A 203 8.76 -3.04 5.89
CA PRO A 203 8.06 -2.94 4.62
C PRO A 203 7.40 -1.56 4.45
N GLN A 204 7.04 -1.21 3.21
CA GLN A 204 6.36 0.06 2.89
C GLN A 204 4.87 -0.16 2.67
N LEU A 205 4.04 0.73 3.22
CA LEU A 205 2.58 0.69 3.14
C LEU A 205 2.00 2.09 2.93
N GLU A 206 1.17 2.24 1.92
CA GLU A 206 0.25 3.36 1.75
C GLU A 206 -1.13 2.94 2.26
N LEU A 207 -1.52 3.46 3.42
CA LEU A 207 -2.79 3.17 4.08
C LEU A 207 -3.75 4.36 3.95
N ARG A 208 -4.93 4.11 3.40
CA ARG A 208 -6.02 5.10 3.35
C ARG A 208 -7.10 4.75 4.36
N CYS A 209 -7.32 5.62 5.33
CA CYS A 209 -8.41 5.50 6.28
C CYS A 209 -9.56 6.40 5.81
N LEU A 210 -10.75 5.81 5.70
CA LEU A 210 -11.94 6.45 5.16
C LEU A 210 -13.08 6.36 6.17
N HIS A 211 -13.88 7.41 6.27
CA HIS A 211 -15.14 7.36 6.99
C HIS A 211 -16.15 6.51 6.22
N GLU A 212 -17.01 5.76 6.91
CA GLU A 212 -17.96 4.83 6.28
C GLU A 212 -18.85 5.48 5.20
N THR A 213 -19.21 6.76 5.38
CA THR A 213 -20.00 7.52 4.41
C THR A 213 -19.29 7.77 3.09
N ILE A 214 -17.96 7.94 3.11
CA ILE A 214 -17.17 8.04 1.87
C ILE A 214 -17.07 6.67 1.19
N CYS A 215 -16.90 5.61 1.98
CA CYS A 215 -16.77 4.26 1.44
C CYS A 215 -17.99 3.81 0.65
N LEU A 216 -19.19 4.09 1.17
CA LEU A 216 -20.46 3.77 0.50
C LEU A 216 -20.68 4.56 -0.80
N ALA A 217 -19.98 5.68 -0.98
CA ALA A 217 -20.06 6.49 -2.20
C ALA A 217 -19.00 6.09 -3.25
N ALA A 218 -17.93 5.42 -2.83
CA ALA A 218 -16.79 5.06 -3.68
C ALA A 218 -16.93 3.68 -4.33
N PHE A 219 -17.78 2.80 -3.80
CA PHE A 219 -17.95 1.40 -4.22
C PHE A 219 -19.43 1.00 -4.26
#